data_AF-A0A7S0IEH3-F1
#
_entry.id   AF-A0A7S0IEH3-F1
#
_cell.length_a   1.000
_cell.length_b   1.000
_cell.length_c   1.000
_cell.angle_alpha   90.00
_cell.angle_beta   90.00
_cell.angle_gamma   90.00
#
_symmetry.space_group_name_H-M   'P 1'
#
loop_
_entity.id
_entity.type
_entity.pdbx_description
1 polymer ?
#
loop_
_entity_poly.entity_id
_entity_poly.type
_entity_poly.pdbx_seq_one_letter_code
_entity_poly.pdbx_strand_id
1 'polypeptide(L)'
;VDLSERARARLESNSVRASSGSVTEKVVHEPVGVVAHVSAWNYPAFLAVNVLVPALLAGNAVLHKPSEHSPGVGERLRTLLLQSDVPPDVFQVCQGGRDVGRALVRLQGLGAVAFTGSREAGTEVAAVAARSHTRAILELGGVDGAYVRRDVADLERAAASVASG
;
A
#
# COMPACT_ATOMS: atom_id res chain seq x y z
N VAL A 1 11.72 -20.04 9.94
CA VAL A 1 10.32 -19.83 10.37
C VAL A 1 9.66 -19.07 9.24
N ASP A 2 8.66 -19.67 8.61
CA ASP A 2 8.05 -19.15 7.38
C ASP A 2 7.38 -17.78 7.65
N LEU A 3 7.54 -16.83 6.73
CA LEU A 3 6.82 -15.55 6.77
C LEU A 3 5.31 -15.76 6.82
N SER A 4 4.81 -16.83 6.19
CA SER A 4 3.40 -17.20 6.25
C SER A 4 2.94 -17.55 7.67
N GLU A 5 3.75 -18.29 8.44
CA GLU A 5 3.45 -18.64 9.84
C GLU A 5 3.46 -17.41 10.74
N ARG A 6 4.43 -16.50 10.56
CA ARG A 6 4.51 -15.25 11.32
C ARG A 6 3.34 -14.32 11.02
N ALA A 7 2.96 -14.21 9.75
CA ALA A 7 1.79 -13.45 9.33
C ALA A 7 0.51 -14.01 9.95
N ARG A 8 0.33 -15.33 9.88
CA ARG A 8 -0.84 -16.01 10.46
C ARG A 8 -0.92 -15.81 11.97
N ALA A 9 0.19 -15.96 12.70
CA ALA A 9 0.23 -15.71 14.15
C ALA A 9 -0.12 -14.25 14.48
N ARG A 10 0.34 -13.28 13.67
CA ARG A 10 0.03 -11.87 13.85
C ARG A 10 -1.45 -11.56 13.61
N LEU A 11 -2.08 -12.22 12.63
CA LEU A 11 -3.50 -12.04 12.32
C LEU A 11 -4.40 -12.76 13.34
N GLU A 12 -4.00 -13.95 13.80
CA GLU A 12 -4.75 -14.73 14.81
C GLU A 12 -4.77 -14.03 16.18
N SER A 13 -3.71 -13.31 16.56
CA SER A 13 -3.69 -12.52 17.80
C SER A 13 -4.67 -11.34 17.80
N ASN A 14 -5.18 -10.91 16.63
CA ASN A 14 -6.20 -9.89 16.49
C ASN A 14 -7.63 -10.47 16.37
N SER A 15 -7.85 -11.73 16.73
CA SER A 15 -9.17 -12.36 16.62
C SER A 15 -10.08 -12.10 17.83
N VAL A 16 -11.31 -11.66 17.59
CA VAL A 16 -12.36 -11.53 18.62
C VAL A 16 -13.11 -12.86 18.70
N ARG A 17 -13.29 -13.37 19.93
CA ARG A 17 -14.06 -14.58 20.20
C ARG A 17 -15.25 -14.25 21.09
N ALA A 18 -16.44 -14.69 20.68
CA ALA A 18 -17.62 -14.70 21.53
C ALA A 18 -18.10 -16.15 21.65
N SER A 19 -18.52 -16.54 22.85
CA SER A 19 -19.12 -17.86 23.09
C SER A 19 -20.47 -17.70 23.77
N SER A 20 -21.47 -18.41 23.26
CA SER A 20 -22.81 -18.51 23.84
C SER A 20 -23.21 -19.99 23.84
N GLY A 21 -23.26 -20.59 25.03
CA GLY A 21 -23.50 -22.03 25.17
C GLY A 21 -22.41 -22.88 24.48
N SER A 22 -22.82 -23.74 23.55
CA SER A 22 -21.93 -24.63 22.78
C SER A 22 -21.36 -24.03 21.49
N VAL A 23 -21.75 -22.80 21.13
CA VAL A 23 -21.33 -22.15 19.90
C VAL A 23 -20.17 -21.19 20.17
N THR A 24 -19.14 -21.26 19.33
CA THR A 24 -18.00 -20.32 19.32
C THR A 24 -17.97 -19.55 18.02
N GLU A 25 -17.98 -18.23 18.12
CA GLU A 25 -17.82 -17.30 16.99
C GLU A 25 -16.42 -16.69 17.02
N LYS A 26 -15.77 -16.58 15.86
CA LYS A 26 -14.42 -16.01 15.73
C LYS A 26 -14.35 -15.08 14.52
N VAL A 27 -13.86 -13.87 14.72
CA VAL A 27 -13.45 -12.96 13.63
C VAL A 27 -11.95 -13.10 13.42
N VAL A 28 -11.51 -13.41 12.19
CA VAL A 28 -10.09 -13.46 11.82
C VAL A 28 -9.81 -12.51 10.66
N HIS A 29 -8.57 -12.04 10.58
CA HIS A 29 -8.07 -11.36 9.40
C HIS A 29 -7.27 -12.38 8.58
N GLU A 30 -7.50 -12.43 7.27
CA GLU A 30 -6.78 -13.31 6.36
C GLU A 30 -6.10 -12.46 5.26
N PRO A 31 -4.98 -12.93 4.69
CA PRO A 31 -4.37 -12.26 3.54
C PRO A 31 -5.37 -12.13 2.40
N VAL A 32 -5.30 -11.02 1.66
CA VAL A 32 -6.12 -10.82 0.46
C VAL A 32 -5.51 -11.52 -0.77
N GLY A 33 -4.28 -12.02 -0.69
CA GLY A 33 -3.59 -12.72 -1.76
C GLY A 33 -2.54 -11.83 -2.42
N VAL A 34 -2.74 -11.45 -3.68
CA VAL A 34 -1.80 -10.58 -4.43
C VAL A 34 -2.25 -9.13 -4.36
N VAL A 35 -1.34 -8.25 -3.97
CA VAL A 35 -1.52 -6.79 -3.95
C VAL A 35 -0.75 -6.17 -5.12
N ALA A 36 -1.47 -5.53 -6.03
CA ALA A 36 -0.85 -4.67 -7.05
C ALA A 36 -0.58 -3.28 -6.45
N HIS A 37 0.67 -2.82 -6.49
CA HIS A 37 1.06 -1.54 -5.94
C HIS A 37 1.69 -0.64 -7.01
N VAL A 38 1.07 0.50 -7.30
CA VAL A 38 1.58 1.52 -8.22
C VAL A 38 1.89 2.80 -7.43
N SER A 39 3.17 3.20 -7.36
CA SER A 39 3.61 4.37 -6.59
C SER A 39 4.00 5.58 -7.45
N ALA A 40 3.85 6.77 -6.86
CA ALA A 40 4.29 8.03 -7.45
C ALA A 40 5.80 8.28 -7.26
N TRP A 41 6.31 9.32 -7.93
CA TRP A 41 7.74 9.62 -7.99
C TRP A 41 8.29 10.45 -6.83
N ASN A 42 7.44 11.19 -6.10
CA ASN A 42 7.84 12.24 -5.17
C ASN A 42 8.39 11.72 -3.84
N TYR A 43 7.91 10.57 -3.37
CA TYR A 43 8.41 9.90 -2.15
C TYR A 43 8.61 8.41 -2.41
N PRO A 44 9.47 8.02 -3.36
CA PRO A 44 9.40 6.69 -3.97
C PRO A 44 9.71 5.56 -2.99
N ALA A 45 10.67 5.77 -2.08
CA ALA A 45 11.00 4.78 -1.04
C ALA A 45 9.90 4.68 0.03
N PHE A 46 9.41 5.83 0.51
CA PHE A 46 8.38 5.87 1.55
C PHE A 46 7.05 5.28 1.05
N LEU A 47 6.59 5.68 -0.13
CA LEU A 47 5.38 5.15 -0.75
C LEU A 47 5.48 3.64 -0.96
N ALA A 48 6.62 3.17 -1.48
CA ALA A 48 6.90 1.73 -1.63
C ALA A 48 6.76 0.98 -0.30
N VAL A 49 7.50 1.39 0.73
CA VAL A 49 7.56 0.72 2.03
C VAL A 49 6.22 0.75 2.77
N ASN A 50 5.48 1.85 2.69
CA ASN A 50 4.20 2.04 3.38
C ASN A 50 3.13 1.02 2.94
N VAL A 51 3.25 0.46 1.73
CA VAL A 51 2.37 -0.60 1.23
C VAL A 51 3.04 -1.97 1.34
N LEU A 52 4.29 -2.07 0.90
CA LEU A 52 5.04 -3.32 0.80
C LEU A 52 5.16 -4.05 2.13
N VAL A 53 5.64 -3.36 3.17
CA VAL A 53 5.92 -3.97 4.47
C VAL A 53 4.65 -4.49 5.14
N PRO A 54 3.56 -3.71 5.31
CA PRO A 54 2.35 -4.24 5.92
C PRO A 54 1.70 -5.34 5.06
N ALA A 55 1.77 -5.26 3.73
CA ALA A 55 1.23 -6.32 2.87
C ALA A 55 1.95 -7.65 3.08
N LEU A 56 3.29 -7.65 3.08
CA LEU A 56 4.10 -8.86 3.33
C LEU A 56 3.90 -9.40 4.74
N LEU A 57 3.87 -8.53 5.76
CA LEU A 57 3.62 -8.93 7.15
C LEU A 57 2.22 -9.51 7.36
N ALA A 58 1.25 -9.09 6.55
CA ALA A 58 -0.09 -9.66 6.54
C ALA A 58 -0.20 -10.92 5.65
N GLY A 59 0.91 -11.43 5.11
CA GLY A 59 0.96 -12.69 4.36
C GLY A 59 0.57 -12.57 2.88
N ASN A 60 0.61 -11.37 2.31
CA ASN A 60 0.30 -11.13 0.91
C ASN A 60 1.58 -11.18 0.05
N ALA A 61 1.41 -11.45 -1.24
CA ALA A 61 2.42 -11.15 -2.25
C ALA A 61 2.18 -9.76 -2.84
N VAL A 62 3.23 -9.10 -3.33
CA VAL A 62 3.17 -7.73 -3.87
C VAL A 62 3.79 -7.66 -5.25
N LEU A 63 3.02 -7.16 -6.21
CA LEU A 63 3.50 -6.75 -7.53
C LEU A 63 3.64 -5.23 -7.53
N HIS A 64 4.87 -4.73 -7.54
CA HIS A 64 5.15 -3.30 -7.39
C HIS A 64 5.60 -2.65 -8.69
N LYS A 65 4.83 -1.69 -9.20
CA LYS A 65 5.25 -0.78 -10.27
C LYS A 65 5.71 0.56 -9.68
N PRO A 66 7.02 0.80 -9.52
CA PRO A 66 7.52 2.12 -9.15
C PRO A 66 7.30 3.11 -10.30
N SER A 67 7.34 4.40 -10.01
CA SER A 67 7.36 5.41 -11.06
C SER A 67 8.56 5.24 -12.00
N GLU A 68 8.33 5.42 -13.30
CA GLU A 68 9.35 5.46 -14.35
C GLU A 68 10.35 6.61 -14.18
N HIS A 69 10.03 7.61 -13.35
CA HIS A 69 10.94 8.70 -12.98
C HIS A 69 11.89 8.33 -11.82
N SER A 70 11.59 7.27 -11.07
CA SER A 70 12.41 6.76 -9.96
C SER A 70 12.44 5.22 -9.91
N PRO A 71 12.72 4.54 -11.04
CA PRO A 71 12.50 3.09 -11.18
C PRO A 71 13.46 2.24 -10.33
N GLY A 72 14.65 2.77 -10.02
CA GLY A 72 15.68 2.06 -9.27
C GLY A 72 15.31 1.74 -7.83
N VAL A 73 14.33 2.44 -7.25
CA VAL A 73 13.87 2.18 -5.88
C VAL A 73 13.22 0.80 -5.76
N GLY A 74 12.42 0.40 -6.76
CA GLY A 74 11.79 -0.92 -6.77
C GLY A 74 12.81 -2.05 -6.74
N GLU A 75 13.82 -1.99 -7.63
CA GLU A 75 14.90 -2.99 -7.67
C GLU A 75 15.72 -3.01 -6.38
N ARG A 76 16.03 -1.83 -5.82
CA ARG A 76 16.78 -1.76 -4.57
C ARG A 76 16.03 -2.44 -3.43
N LEU A 77 14.73 -2.23 -3.32
CA LEU A 77 13.89 -2.91 -2.33
C LEU A 77 13.85 -4.41 -2.56
N ARG A 78 13.74 -4.85 -3.82
CA ARG A 78 13.80 -6.28 -4.17
C ARG A 78 15.11 -6.92 -3.72
N THR A 79 16.25 -6.28 -3.98
CA THR A 79 17.56 -6.76 -3.51
C THR A 79 17.61 -6.87 -2.00
N LEU A 80 17.12 -5.87 -1.27
CA LEU A 80 17.12 -5.88 0.20
C LEU A 80 16.24 -7.00 0.77
N LEU A 81 15.06 -7.25 0.17
CA LEU A 81 14.18 -8.35 0.59
C LEU A 81 14.82 -9.72 0.35
N LEU A 82 15.47 -9.91 -0.79
CA LEU A 82 16.21 -11.16 -1.08
C LEU A 82 17.35 -11.40 -0.09
N GLN A 83 18.00 -10.33 0.39
CA GLN A 83 19.02 -10.40 1.43
C GLN A 83 18.45 -10.65 2.85
N SER A 84 17.13 -10.56 3.02
CA SER A 84 16.43 -10.64 4.31
C SER A 84 15.60 -11.92 4.46
N ASP A 85 15.95 -12.99 3.75
CA ASP A 85 15.25 -14.30 3.73
C ASP A 85 13.77 -14.23 3.32
N VAL A 86 13.35 -13.16 2.64
CA VAL A 86 12.01 -13.07 2.06
C VAL A 86 11.97 -13.92 0.78
N PRO A 87 10.98 -14.81 0.61
CA PRO A 87 10.88 -15.63 -0.59
C PRO A 87 10.93 -14.78 -1.86
N PRO A 88 11.69 -15.18 -2.88
CA PRO A 88 11.95 -14.35 -4.06
C PRO A 88 10.69 -13.98 -4.84
N ASP A 89 9.64 -14.80 -4.74
CA ASP A 89 8.42 -14.65 -5.53
C ASP A 89 7.32 -13.85 -4.83
N VAL A 90 7.46 -13.49 -3.55
CA VAL A 90 6.44 -12.71 -2.83
C VAL A 90 6.55 -11.21 -3.09
N PHE A 91 7.64 -10.74 -3.69
CA PHE A 91 7.79 -9.36 -4.14
C PHE A 91 8.41 -9.31 -5.54
N GLN A 92 7.65 -8.81 -6.51
CA GLN A 92 8.12 -8.62 -7.88
C GLN A 92 7.99 -7.16 -8.28
N VAL A 93 8.94 -6.69 -9.10
CA VAL A 93 8.96 -5.32 -9.60
C VAL A 93 8.52 -5.32 -11.06
N CYS A 94 7.52 -4.50 -11.39
CA CYS A 94 7.00 -4.30 -12.73
C CYS A 94 7.49 -2.96 -13.27
N GLN A 95 8.54 -2.97 -14.07
CA GLN A 95 9.09 -1.74 -14.65
C GLN A 95 8.28 -1.28 -15.87
N GLY A 96 8.19 0.05 -16.04
CA GLY A 96 7.51 0.67 -17.18
C GLY A 96 6.61 1.83 -16.76
N GLY A 97 5.95 2.44 -17.74
CA GLY A 97 5.16 3.64 -17.54
C GLY A 97 3.69 3.38 -17.20
N ARG A 98 2.84 4.31 -17.65
CA ARG A 98 1.38 4.27 -17.47
C ARG A 98 0.74 3.01 -18.04
N ASP A 99 1.21 2.52 -19.17
CA ASP A 99 0.73 1.32 -19.85
C ASP A 99 0.92 0.06 -19.00
N VAL A 100 2.11 -0.12 -18.40
CA VAL A 100 2.39 -1.22 -17.47
C VAL A 100 1.53 -1.10 -16.21
N GLY A 101 1.39 0.12 -15.65
CA GLY A 101 0.50 0.34 -14.51
C GLY A 101 -0.96 -0.02 -14.81
N ARG A 102 -1.44 0.35 -16.00
CA ARG A 102 -2.78 0.02 -16.50
C ARG A 102 -2.98 -1.48 -16.70
N ALA A 103 -1.99 -2.19 -17.21
CA ALA A 103 -2.04 -3.64 -17.37
C ALA A 103 -2.05 -4.33 -16.00
N LEU A 104 -1.17 -3.89 -15.09
CA LEU A 104 -1.03 -4.44 -13.74
C LEU A 104 -2.35 -4.39 -12.97
N VAL A 105 -3.03 -3.23 -12.91
CA VAL A 105 -4.27 -3.09 -12.14
C VAL A 105 -5.47 -3.84 -12.75
N ARG A 106 -5.35 -4.33 -13.99
CA ARG A 106 -6.39 -5.12 -14.69
C ARG A 106 -6.17 -6.63 -14.55
N LEU A 107 -5.09 -7.08 -13.91
CA LEU A 107 -4.85 -8.50 -13.68
C LEU A 107 -6.00 -9.13 -12.89
N GLN A 108 -6.37 -10.35 -13.28
CA GLN A 108 -7.38 -11.13 -12.58
C GLN A 108 -6.77 -11.76 -11.32
N GLY A 109 -7.58 -11.96 -10.28
CA GLY A 109 -7.13 -12.57 -9.03
C GLY A 109 -6.38 -11.65 -8.08
N LEU A 110 -6.35 -10.33 -8.34
CA LEU A 110 -5.84 -9.36 -7.38
C LEU A 110 -6.78 -9.23 -6.19
N GLY A 111 -6.24 -9.39 -4.99
CA GLY A 111 -6.95 -9.16 -3.73
C GLY A 111 -7.10 -7.68 -3.40
N ALA A 112 -6.08 -6.89 -3.76
CA ALA A 112 -6.11 -5.44 -3.63
C ALA A 112 -5.25 -4.73 -4.69
N VAL A 113 -5.60 -3.47 -4.95
CA VAL A 113 -4.77 -2.49 -5.64
C VAL A 113 -4.51 -1.32 -4.70
N ALA A 114 -3.25 -0.98 -4.50
CA ALA A 114 -2.81 0.25 -3.86
C ALA A 114 -2.23 1.18 -4.94
N PHE A 115 -2.78 2.38 -5.05
CA PHE A 115 -2.37 3.36 -6.04
C PHE A 115 -2.12 4.71 -5.39
N THR A 116 -0.97 5.31 -5.70
CA THR A 116 -0.67 6.71 -5.38
C THR A 116 -0.44 7.51 -6.64
N GLY A 117 -1.17 8.61 -6.83
CA GLY A 117 -1.02 9.44 -8.02
C GLY A 117 -2.11 10.51 -8.21
N SER A 118 -2.37 10.87 -9.46
CA SER A 118 -3.38 11.87 -9.77
C SER A 118 -4.81 11.36 -9.52
N ARG A 119 -5.74 12.28 -9.26
CA ARG A 119 -7.17 11.95 -9.13
C ARG A 119 -7.71 11.25 -10.38
N GLU A 120 -7.37 11.74 -11.57
CA GLU A 120 -7.80 11.18 -12.84
C GLU A 120 -7.40 9.71 -13.00
N ALA A 121 -6.12 9.40 -12.77
CA ALA A 121 -5.63 8.02 -12.83
C ALA A 121 -6.23 7.16 -11.70
N GLY A 122 -6.37 7.72 -10.49
CA GLY A 122 -7.03 7.06 -9.37
C GLY A 122 -8.48 6.67 -9.67
N THR A 123 -9.24 7.53 -10.35
CA THR A 123 -10.60 7.24 -10.79
C THR A 123 -10.63 6.10 -11.81
N GLU A 124 -9.67 6.04 -12.75
CA GLU A 124 -9.53 4.90 -13.67
C GLU A 124 -9.28 3.59 -12.90
N VAL A 125 -8.36 3.61 -11.94
CA VAL A 125 -8.04 2.45 -11.08
C VAL A 125 -9.26 2.03 -10.26
N ALA A 126 -9.99 2.97 -9.67
CA ALA A 126 -11.21 2.70 -8.91
C ALA A 126 -12.26 1.98 -9.77
N ALA A 127 -12.47 2.46 -11.00
CA ALA A 127 -13.42 1.87 -11.92
C ALA A 127 -13.00 0.45 -12.34
N VAL A 128 -11.71 0.20 -12.56
CA VAL A 128 -11.19 -1.14 -12.84
C VAL A 128 -11.41 -2.07 -11.64
N ALA A 129 -11.00 -1.66 -10.45
CA ALA A 129 -11.10 -2.44 -9.23
C ALA A 129 -12.57 -2.78 -8.87
N ALA A 130 -13.49 -1.84 -9.09
CA ALA A 130 -14.92 -2.07 -8.87
C ALA A 130 -15.50 -3.17 -9.77
N ARG A 131 -15.05 -3.24 -11.04
CA ARG A 131 -15.51 -4.28 -11.98
C ARG A 131 -15.03 -5.69 -11.62
N SER A 132 -13.87 -5.80 -10.96
CA SER A 132 -13.30 -7.08 -10.53
C SER A 132 -13.54 -7.38 -9.04
N HIS A 133 -14.29 -6.52 -8.33
CA HIS A 133 -14.44 -6.57 -6.87
C HIS A 133 -13.12 -6.61 -6.10
N THR A 134 -12.06 -6.05 -6.69
CA THR A 134 -10.76 -5.91 -6.05
C THR A 134 -10.79 -4.73 -5.08
N ARG A 135 -10.20 -4.88 -3.89
CA ARG A 135 -10.12 -3.76 -2.92
C ARG A 135 -9.23 -2.66 -3.48
N ALA A 136 -9.64 -1.40 -3.38
CA ALA A 136 -8.84 -0.27 -3.85
C ALA A 136 -8.42 0.63 -2.68
N ILE A 137 -7.13 0.93 -2.60
CA ILE A 137 -6.54 1.92 -1.70
C ILE A 137 -5.98 3.03 -2.59
N LEU A 138 -6.51 4.24 -2.48
CA LEU A 138 -6.24 5.33 -3.41
C LEU A 138 -5.74 6.57 -2.66
N GLU A 139 -4.45 6.82 -2.74
CA GLU A 139 -3.79 8.03 -2.21
C GLU A 139 -3.64 9.04 -3.35
N LEU A 140 -4.60 9.96 -3.45
CA LEU A 140 -4.75 10.82 -4.63
C LEU A 140 -4.37 12.26 -4.33
N GLY A 141 -3.93 12.96 -5.38
CA GLY A 141 -3.60 14.38 -5.29
C GLY A 141 -4.67 15.19 -4.58
N GLY A 142 -4.24 16.03 -3.64
CA GLY A 142 -5.07 16.93 -2.85
C GLY A 142 -4.39 18.28 -2.67
N VAL A 143 -5.07 19.19 -1.99
CA VAL A 143 -4.52 20.47 -1.55
C VAL A 143 -4.50 20.41 -0.04
N ASP A 144 -3.32 20.63 0.55
CA ASP A 144 -3.16 20.71 2.00
C ASP A 144 -3.21 22.18 2.43
N GLY A 145 -4.41 22.63 2.79
CA GLY A 145 -4.66 24.03 3.11
C GLY A 145 -4.35 24.34 4.58
N ALA A 146 -3.52 25.35 4.83
CA ALA A 146 -3.27 25.85 6.18
C ALA A 146 -4.25 26.97 6.57
N TYR A 147 -4.81 26.89 7.78
CA TYR A 147 -5.63 27.95 8.38
C TYR A 147 -4.93 28.55 9.61
N VAL A 148 -4.53 29.81 9.52
CA VAL A 148 -3.89 30.57 10.60
C VAL A 148 -4.91 31.49 11.25
N ARG A 149 -5.23 31.25 12.53
CA ARG A 149 -6.17 32.08 13.29
C ARG A 149 -5.53 33.39 13.75
N ARG A 150 -6.37 34.40 14.02
CA ARG A 150 -5.93 35.71 14.52
C ARG A 150 -5.27 35.67 15.90
N ASP A 151 -5.56 34.65 16.71
CA ASP A 151 -5.07 34.48 18.08
C ASP A 151 -3.83 33.57 18.17
N VAL A 152 -3.20 33.24 17.04
CA VAL A 152 -1.90 32.56 17.03
C VAL A 152 -0.87 33.45 17.71
N ALA A 153 -0.36 32.99 18.85
CA ALA A 153 0.62 33.73 19.64
C ALA A 153 2.01 33.82 18.98
N ASP A 154 2.37 32.82 18.17
CA ASP A 154 3.67 32.71 17.50
C ASP A 154 3.47 32.59 15.98
N LEU A 155 3.36 33.74 15.32
CA LEU A 155 3.11 33.84 13.89
C LEU A 155 4.33 33.40 13.06
N GLU A 156 5.55 33.67 13.57
CA GLU A 156 6.80 33.27 12.91
C GLU A 156 6.91 31.76 12.82
N ARG A 157 6.59 31.04 13.91
CA ARG A 157 6.53 29.58 13.88
C ARG A 157 5.47 29.06 12.92
N ALA A 158 4.28 29.68 12.90
CA ALA A 158 3.23 29.28 11.96
C ALA A 158 3.68 29.45 10.50
N ALA A 159 4.33 30.58 10.18
CA ALA A 159 4.88 30.83 8.85
C ALA A 159 5.97 29.80 8.48
N ALA A 160 6.90 29.52 9.41
CA ALA A 160 7.96 28.53 9.19
C ALA A 160 7.40 27.12 8.92
N SER A 161 6.39 26.68 9.68
CA SER A 161 5.73 25.39 9.46
C SER A 161 4.98 25.31 8.13
N VAL A 162 4.27 26.37 7.73
CA VAL A 162 3.58 26.39 6.43
C VAL A 162 4.58 26.38 5.27
N ALA A 163 5.70 27.07 5.41
CA ALA A 163 6.74 27.10 4.38
C ALA A 163 7.47 25.76 4.22
N SER A 164 7.61 24.96 5.30
CA SER A 164 8.25 23.64 5.22
C SER A 164 7.37 22.58 4.57
N GLY A 165 6.05 22.75 4.60
CA GLY A 165 5.08 21.69 4.35
C GLY A 165 4.87 20.81 5.58
#